data_AF-A0A7M7LJ52-F1
#
_entry.id   AF-A0A7M7LJ52-F1
#
_cell.length_a   1.000
_cell.length_b   1.000
_cell.length_c   1.000
_cell.angle_alpha   90.00
_cell.angle_beta   90.00
_cell.angle_gamma   90.00
#
_symmetry.space_group_name_H-M   'P 1'
#
loop_
_entity.id
_entity.type
_entity.pdbx_description
1 polymer ?
#
loop_
_entity_poly.entity_id
_entity_poly.type
_entity_poly.pdbx_seq_one_letter_code
_entity_poly.pdbx_strand_id
1 'polypeptide(L)'
;MASNEASAPKLFTRAEVSQHNDSKETWLIIHNSVYDVTNFLNEHPGGEEVLLEQAGKDATEQFEDVGHSTDARQMMEPYKIGEIVLEERTKASDDKSKYPSGGSAGHDDASGSWRSWLIPIALGVLATLVYRYFISGH
;
A
#
# COMPACT_ATOMS: atom_id res chain seq x y z
N MET A 1 8.65 -31.37 -20.24
CA MET A 1 7.89 -30.48 -19.33
C MET A 1 8.49 -30.63 -17.94
N ALA A 2 9.21 -29.62 -17.44
CA ALA A 2 9.66 -29.60 -16.05
C ALA A 2 8.51 -29.02 -15.21
N SER A 3 7.95 -29.82 -14.33
CA SER A 3 7.00 -29.42 -13.31
C SER A 3 7.67 -28.37 -12.43
N ASN A 4 7.18 -27.13 -12.50
CA ASN A 4 7.54 -26.07 -11.58
C ASN A 4 6.94 -26.44 -10.21
N GLU A 5 7.71 -27.19 -9.41
CA GLU A 5 7.39 -27.42 -8.00
C GLU A 5 7.51 -26.07 -7.30
N ALA A 6 6.39 -25.34 -7.22
CA ALA A 6 6.26 -24.17 -6.39
C ALA A 6 6.39 -24.63 -4.93
N SER A 7 7.62 -24.66 -4.44
CA SER A 7 7.91 -24.83 -3.01
C SER A 7 7.06 -23.81 -2.26
N ALA A 8 6.32 -24.27 -1.25
CA ALA A 8 5.44 -23.40 -0.48
C ALA A 8 6.24 -22.18 0.01
N PRO A 9 5.69 -20.95 -0.09
CA PRO A 9 6.40 -19.76 0.33
C PRO A 9 6.74 -19.87 1.82
N LYS A 10 7.99 -19.56 2.17
CA LYS A 10 8.41 -19.51 3.57
C LYS A 10 7.57 -18.45 4.30
N LEU A 11 7.07 -18.80 5.48
CA LEU A 11 6.24 -17.90 6.28
C LEU A 11 7.09 -17.23 7.36
N PHE A 12 6.89 -15.92 7.52
CA PHE A 12 7.59 -15.08 8.47
C PHE A 12 6.59 -14.33 9.36
N THR A 13 6.96 -14.08 10.61
CA THR A 13 6.21 -13.17 11.48
C THR A 13 6.69 -11.74 11.29
N ARG A 14 5.87 -10.75 11.61
CA ARG A 14 6.31 -9.35 11.59
C ARG A 14 7.47 -9.11 12.55
N ALA A 15 7.44 -9.76 13.71
CA ALA A 15 8.53 -9.71 14.69
C ALA A 15 9.85 -10.29 14.16
N GLU A 16 9.79 -11.33 13.33
CA GLU A 16 10.96 -11.88 12.64
C GLU A 16 11.51 -10.88 11.63
N VAL A 17 10.65 -10.32 10.78
CA VAL A 17 11.08 -9.31 9.79
C VAL A 17 11.66 -8.06 10.44
N SER A 18 11.12 -7.61 11.57
CA SER A 18 11.62 -6.42 12.29
C SER A 18 13.03 -6.58 12.88
N GLN A 19 13.57 -7.80 12.96
CA GLN A 19 14.96 -8.03 13.36
C GLN A 19 15.96 -7.76 12.22
N HIS A 20 15.49 -7.70 10.97
CA HIS A 20 16.29 -7.44 9.79
C HIS A 20 16.11 -5.98 9.34
N ASN A 21 16.62 -5.07 10.17
CA ASN A 21 16.45 -3.62 10.05
C ASN A 21 17.77 -2.84 9.83
N ASP A 22 18.85 -3.54 9.46
CA ASP A 22 20.19 -2.98 9.28
C ASP A 22 20.62 -3.03 7.80
N SER A 23 21.60 -2.21 7.42
CA SER A 23 22.12 -2.14 6.04
C SER A 23 22.78 -3.42 5.52
N LYS A 24 23.05 -4.39 6.41
CA LYS A 24 23.61 -5.71 6.05
C LYS A 24 22.55 -6.79 5.88
N GLU A 25 21.35 -6.55 6.41
CA GLU A 25 20.21 -7.47 6.43
C GLU A 25 18.95 -6.62 6.46
N THR A 26 18.57 -6.08 5.29
CA THR A 26 17.43 -5.17 5.15
C THR A 26 16.25 -5.90 4.54
N TRP A 27 15.23 -6.17 5.34
CA TRP A 27 13.99 -6.79 4.87
C TRP A 27 12.84 -5.80 4.88
N LEU A 28 11.92 -5.96 3.92
CA LEU A 28 10.74 -5.13 3.76
C LEU A 28 9.52 -6.00 3.54
N ILE A 29 8.38 -5.55 4.06
CA ILE A 29 7.08 -6.18 3.78
C ILE A 29 6.35 -5.31 2.76
N ILE A 30 5.99 -5.89 1.62
CA ILE A 30 5.17 -5.23 0.59
C ILE A 30 4.05 -6.19 0.21
N HIS A 31 2.80 -5.75 0.35
CA HIS A 31 1.61 -6.56 0.07
C HIS A 31 1.61 -7.94 0.76
N ASN A 32 1.96 -7.97 2.06
CA ASN A 32 2.16 -9.20 2.86
C ASN A 32 3.26 -10.16 2.34
N SER A 33 4.02 -9.80 1.32
CA SER A 33 5.21 -10.53 0.88
C SER A 33 6.47 -9.94 1.52
N VAL A 34 7.43 -10.80 1.86
CA VAL A 34 8.69 -10.41 2.50
C VAL A 34 9.79 -10.42 1.45
N TYR A 35 10.52 -9.31 1.36
CA TYR A 35 11.58 -9.08 0.40
C TYR A 35 12.90 -8.80 1.12
N ASP A 36 13.97 -9.47 0.70
CA ASP A 36 15.34 -9.14 1.11
C ASP A 36 15.95 -8.20 0.07
N VAL A 37 16.04 -6.92 0.42
CA VAL A 37 16.54 -5.87 -0.47
C VAL A 37 17.98 -5.48 -0.17
N THR A 38 18.70 -6.25 0.67
CA THR A 38 20.07 -5.95 1.11
C THR A 38 21.00 -5.66 -0.07
N ASN A 39 20.93 -6.49 -1.12
CA ASN A 39 21.78 -6.33 -2.32
C ASN A 39 21.27 -5.23 -3.26
N PHE A 40 20.02 -4.80 -3.09
CA PHE A 40 19.37 -3.81 -3.95
C PHE A 40 19.52 -2.37 -3.43
N LEU A 41 19.97 -2.18 -2.18
CA LEU A 41 20.10 -0.86 -1.55
C LEU A 41 20.79 0.18 -2.45
N ASN A 42 21.92 -0.18 -3.05
CA ASN A 42 22.72 0.70 -3.91
C ASN A 42 22.20 0.80 -5.36
N GLU A 43 21.32 -0.12 -5.77
CA GLU A 43 20.74 -0.14 -7.11
C GLU A 43 19.37 0.55 -7.17
N HIS A 44 18.81 0.88 -6.01
CA HIS A 44 17.51 1.52 -5.91
C HIS A 44 17.56 2.96 -6.50
N PRO A 45 16.79 3.28 -7.55
CA PRO A 45 16.81 4.60 -8.18
C PRO A 45 16.38 5.74 -7.24
N GLY A 46 15.61 5.45 -6.20
CA GLY A 46 15.19 6.41 -5.17
C GLY A 46 16.21 6.62 -4.04
N GLY A 47 17.36 5.94 -4.09
CA GLY A 47 18.40 5.96 -3.06
C GLY A 47 18.21 4.89 -1.98
N GLU A 48 19.29 4.55 -1.27
CA GLU A 48 19.26 3.53 -0.21
C GLU A 48 18.55 4.02 1.07
N GLU A 49 18.61 5.32 1.37
CA GLU A 49 18.05 5.91 2.59
C GLU A 49 16.57 5.58 2.77
N VAL A 50 15.77 5.70 1.71
CA VAL A 50 14.32 5.44 1.78
C VAL A 50 13.99 3.97 2.03
N LEU A 51 14.88 3.04 1.65
CA LEU A 51 14.73 1.61 1.97
C LEU A 51 15.13 1.34 3.41
N LEU A 52 16.21 1.97 3.89
CA LEU A 52 16.69 1.84 5.27
C LEU A 52 15.69 2.42 6.29
N GLU A 53 15.01 3.52 5.96
CA GLU A 53 13.95 4.09 6.82
C GLU A 53 12.79 3.12 7.07
N GLN A 54 12.52 2.25 6.09
CA GLN A 54 11.47 1.23 6.15
C GLN A 54 11.99 -0.16 6.54
N ALA A 55 13.29 -0.30 6.82
CA ALA A 55 13.90 -1.58 7.15
C ALA A 55 13.20 -2.26 8.33
N GLY A 56 12.85 -3.54 8.15
CA GLY A 56 12.12 -4.36 9.11
C GLY A 56 10.64 -4.03 9.27
N LYS A 57 10.05 -3.22 8.37
CA LYS A 57 8.66 -2.73 8.46
C LYS A 57 7.84 -3.06 7.21
N ASP A 58 6.55 -2.76 7.31
CA ASP A 58 5.63 -2.76 6.19
C ASP A 58 5.74 -1.46 5.40
N ALA A 59 6.29 -1.57 4.21
CA ALA A 59 6.55 -0.46 3.28
C ALA A 59 5.49 -0.37 2.18
N THR A 60 4.36 -1.08 2.31
CA THR A 60 3.34 -1.18 1.25
C THR A 60 2.77 0.19 0.89
N GLU A 61 2.49 1.03 1.88
CA GLU A 61 1.94 2.37 1.65
C GLU A 61 2.94 3.26 0.92
N GLN A 62 4.20 3.30 1.37
CA GLN A 62 5.25 4.10 0.75
C GLN A 62 5.55 3.62 -0.68
N PHE A 63 5.52 2.31 -0.90
CA PHE A 63 5.74 1.71 -2.22
C PHE A 63 4.64 2.10 -3.23
N GLU A 64 3.38 2.10 -2.79
CA GLU A 64 2.23 2.45 -3.63
C GLU A 64 2.10 3.98 -3.82
N ASP A 65 2.41 4.80 -2.82
CA ASP A 65 2.38 6.27 -2.90
C ASP A 65 3.36 6.81 -3.94
N VAL A 66 4.56 6.20 -4.02
CA VAL A 66 5.56 6.52 -5.05
C VAL A 66 5.09 6.15 -6.46
N GLY A 67 4.22 5.15 -6.58
CA GLY A 67 3.67 4.72 -7.87
C GLY A 67 4.66 3.96 -8.75
N HIS A 68 5.38 2.99 -8.19
CA HIS A 68 6.32 2.15 -8.93
C HIS A 68 5.70 1.49 -10.18
N SER A 69 6.45 1.50 -11.28
CA SER A 69 6.01 0.93 -12.56
C SER A 69 5.82 -0.59 -12.47
N THR A 70 5.08 -1.16 -13.44
CA THR A 70 4.91 -2.62 -13.53
C THR A 70 6.25 -3.34 -13.67
N ASP A 71 7.19 -2.74 -14.40
CA ASP A 71 8.54 -3.28 -14.56
C ASP A 71 9.29 -3.30 -13.22
N ALA A 72 9.23 -2.21 -12.44
CA ALA A 72 9.79 -2.15 -11.09
C ALA A 72 9.20 -3.22 -10.16
N ARG A 73 7.89 -3.45 -10.23
CA ARG A 73 7.22 -4.52 -9.49
C ARG A 73 7.70 -5.92 -9.88
N GLN A 74 8.01 -6.13 -11.17
CA GLN A 74 8.56 -7.41 -11.65
C GLN A 74 10.02 -7.59 -11.21
N MET A 75 10.81 -6.52 -11.16
CA MET A 75 12.19 -6.56 -10.66
C MET A 75 12.29 -6.96 -9.18
N MET A 76 11.20 -6.88 -8.41
CA MET A 76 11.15 -7.31 -7.02
C MET A 76 11.04 -8.83 -6.82
N GLU A 77 10.54 -9.57 -7.82
CA GLU A 77 10.33 -11.02 -7.73
C GLU A 77 11.56 -11.81 -7.25
N PRO A 78 12.79 -11.59 -7.76
CA PRO A 78 13.98 -12.31 -7.30
C PRO A 78 14.36 -12.01 -5.85
N TYR A 79 13.89 -10.89 -5.28
CA TYR A 79 14.16 -10.51 -3.89
C TYR A 79 13.12 -11.07 -2.91
N LYS A 80 12.03 -11.68 -3.39
CA LYS A 80 11.01 -12.28 -2.53
C LYS A 80 11.55 -13.52 -1.84
N ILE A 81 11.61 -13.49 -0.51
CA ILE A 81 12.06 -14.62 0.32
C ILE A 81 10.90 -15.38 0.98
N GLY A 82 9.69 -14.80 1.00
CA GLY A 82 8.50 -15.45 1.52
C GLY A 82 7.33 -14.51 1.75
N GLU A 83 6.47 -14.85 2.71
CA GLU A 83 5.23 -14.13 3.01
C GLU A 83 4.96 -14.06 4.51
N ILE A 84 4.16 -13.10 4.93
CA ILE A 84 3.73 -12.97 6.32
C ILE A 84 2.74 -14.10 6.68
N VAL A 85 2.87 -14.62 7.89
CA VAL A 85 1.93 -15.61 8.46
C VAL A 85 0.49 -15.09 8.38
N LEU A 86 -0.45 -15.98 8.05
CA LEU A 86 -1.84 -15.62 7.78
C LEU A 86 -2.49 -14.78 8.89
N GLU A 87 -2.17 -15.06 10.15
CA GLU A 87 -2.71 -14.37 11.32
C GLU A 87 -2.26 -12.90 11.43
N GLU A 88 -1.11 -12.54 10.87
CA GLU A 88 -0.55 -11.18 10.93
C GLU A 88 -0.75 -10.39 9.63
N ARG A 89 -1.35 -10.99 8.58
CA ARG A 89 -1.57 -10.31 7.30
C ARG A 89 -2.51 -9.11 7.44
N THR A 90 -2.17 -8.01 6.77
CA THR A 90 -3.05 -6.85 6.63
C THR A 90 -4.07 -7.09 5.51
N LYS A 91 -5.34 -6.76 5.77
CA LYS A 91 -6.48 -6.93 4.84
C LYS A 91 -6.39 -6.07 3.57
N ALA A 92 -5.44 -5.14 3.52
CA ALA A 92 -5.24 -4.26 2.37
C ALA A 92 -4.72 -4.99 1.11
N SER A 93 -4.23 -6.23 1.24
CA SER A 93 -3.59 -6.95 0.12
C SER A 93 -4.37 -8.16 -0.42
N ASP A 94 -5.55 -8.48 0.14
CA ASP A 94 -6.36 -9.63 -0.31
C ASP A 94 -7.39 -9.26 -1.40
N ASP A 95 -7.65 -7.97 -1.64
CA ASP A 95 -8.55 -7.51 -2.71
C ASP A 95 -7.79 -7.30 -4.03
N LYS A 96 -7.33 -8.40 -4.66
CA LYS A 96 -6.93 -8.42 -6.09
C LYS A 96 -7.73 -9.44 -6.90
N SER A 97 -8.96 -9.74 -6.50
CA SER A 97 -9.93 -10.46 -7.33
C SER A 97 -10.97 -9.51 -7.96
N LYS A 98 -10.58 -8.44 -8.65
CA LYS A 98 -11.46 -7.80 -9.64
C LYS A 98 -10.75 -6.76 -10.51
N TYR A 99 -10.38 -7.17 -11.73
CA TYR A 99 -10.62 -6.31 -12.88
C TYR A 99 -12.02 -6.66 -13.42
N PRO A 100 -13.07 -5.85 -13.17
CA PRO A 100 -14.21 -5.84 -14.05
C PRO A 100 -14.00 -4.71 -15.06
N SER A 101 -13.82 -5.12 -16.31
CA SER A 101 -14.11 -4.26 -17.45
C SER A 101 -15.57 -3.81 -17.35
N GLY A 102 -15.82 -2.50 -17.39
CA GLY A 102 -17.11 -1.91 -17.73
C GLY A 102 -18.04 -1.47 -16.58
N GLY A 103 -18.36 -0.18 -16.58
CA GLY A 103 -19.74 0.31 -16.49
C GLY A 103 -20.43 0.46 -15.12
N SER A 104 -20.51 1.72 -14.68
CA SER A 104 -21.65 2.41 -14.04
C SER A 104 -22.23 1.96 -12.67
N ALA A 105 -22.30 2.97 -11.79
CA ALA A 105 -23.33 3.27 -10.78
C ALA A 105 -23.48 2.40 -9.51
N GLY A 106 -23.29 3.06 -8.35
CA GLY A 106 -24.19 2.91 -7.20
C GLY A 106 -23.58 2.46 -5.85
N HIS A 107 -23.41 3.46 -4.97
CA HIS A 107 -23.55 3.47 -3.48
C HIS A 107 -22.81 2.46 -2.58
N ASP A 108 -21.96 3.06 -1.72
CA ASP A 108 -21.56 2.78 -0.33
C ASP A 108 -21.10 1.35 0.03
N ASP A 109 -19.88 1.12 0.54
CA ASP A 109 -19.52 1.41 1.93
C ASP A 109 -18.05 1.85 2.08
N ALA A 110 -17.79 3.09 2.47
CA ALA A 110 -16.46 3.57 2.83
C ALA A 110 -16.50 4.33 4.16
N SER A 111 -16.62 3.62 5.27
CA SER A 111 -16.41 4.19 6.60
C SER A 111 -14.92 4.52 6.81
N GLY A 112 -14.40 5.56 6.15
CA GLY A 112 -13.03 6.02 6.40
C GLY A 112 -12.52 7.21 5.61
N SER A 113 -12.90 7.40 4.33
CA SER A 113 -12.16 8.35 3.47
C SER A 113 -12.99 9.51 2.86
N TRP A 114 -14.30 9.35 2.65
CA TRP A 114 -15.13 10.36 1.95
C TRP A 114 -15.92 11.32 2.86
N ARG A 115 -16.17 10.96 4.14
CA ARG A 115 -16.90 11.83 5.09
C ARG A 115 -16.15 13.13 5.42
N SER A 116 -14.82 13.14 5.21
CA SER A 116 -13.96 14.30 5.45
C SER A 116 -14.18 15.46 4.46
N TRP A 117 -14.73 15.20 3.26
CA TRP A 117 -15.10 16.24 2.30
C TRP A 117 -16.54 16.74 2.43
N LEU A 118 -17.42 15.97 3.07
CA LEU A 118 -18.81 16.39 3.26
C LEU A 118 -18.93 17.55 4.27
N ILE A 119 -18.03 17.63 5.25
CA ILE A 119 -18.02 18.70 6.25
C ILE A 119 -17.71 20.08 5.63
N PRO A 120 -16.62 20.26 4.84
CA PRO A 120 -16.37 21.55 4.19
C PRO A 120 -17.43 21.90 3.13
N ILE A 121 -17.97 20.91 2.40
CA ILE A 121 -19.03 21.14 1.40
C ILE A 121 -20.34 21.58 2.08
N ALA A 122 -20.74 20.92 3.16
CA ALA A 122 -21.96 21.27 3.90
C ALA A 122 -21.87 22.68 4.51
N LEU A 123 -20.70 23.07 5.05
CA LEU A 123 -20.47 24.42 5.56
C LEU A 123 -20.55 25.48 4.45
N GLY A 124 -20.01 25.19 3.26
CA GLY A 124 -20.09 26.08 2.11
C GLY A 124 -21.52 26.27 1.59
N VAL A 125 -22.30 25.19 1.49
CA VAL A 125 -23.72 25.25 1.09
C VAL A 125 -24.55 26.02 2.14
N LEU A 126 -24.30 25.79 3.43
CA LEU A 126 -25.00 26.53 4.49
C LEU A 126 -24.67 28.03 4.47
N ALA A 127 -23.39 28.40 4.33
CA ALA A 127 -22.98 29.79 4.27
C ALA A 127 -23.55 30.53 3.05
N THR A 128 -23.63 29.86 1.90
CA THR A 128 -24.23 30.44 0.67
C THR A 128 -25.73 30.65 0.80
N LEU A 129 -26.46 29.74 1.46
CA LEU A 129 -27.89 29.92 1.73
C LEU A 129 -28.16 31.09 2.69
N VAL A 130 -27.36 31.23 3.76
CA VAL A 130 -27.46 32.36 4.69
C VAL A 130 -27.14 33.69 4.01
N TYR A 131 -26.08 33.73 3.20
CA TYR A 131 -25.71 34.92 2.42
C TYR A 131 -26.81 35.34 1.45
N ARG A 132 -27.41 34.39 0.72
CA ARG A 132 -28.53 34.66 -0.19
C ARG A 132 -29.77 35.15 0.55
N TYR A 133 -30.07 34.60 1.72
CA TYR A 133 -31.21 35.02 2.52
C TYR A 133 -31.08 36.47 3.02
N PHE A 134 -29.88 36.87 3.48
CA PHE A 134 -29.65 38.22 4.00
C PHE A 134 -29.51 39.28 2.91
N ILE A 135 -28.96 38.94 1.74
CA ILE A 135 -28.70 39.93 0.67
C ILE A 135 -29.85 40.04 -0.33
N SER A 136 -30.64 38.99 -0.54
CA SER A 136 -31.88 39.08 -1.32
C SER A 136 -33.09 39.56 -0.50
N GLY A 137 -32.89 39.84 0.79
CA GLY A 137 -33.91 40.39 1.69
C GLY A 137 -33.82 41.91 1.90
N HIS A 138 -33.01 42.64 1.11
CA HIS A 138 -32.91 44.09 1.13
C HIS A 138 -33.10 44.68 -0.27
#